data_AF-A0A1H2FX53-F1
#
_entry.id   AF-A0A1H2FX53-F1
#
_cell.length_a   1.000
_cell.length_b   1.000
_cell.length_c   1.000
_cell.angle_alpha   90.00
_cell.angle_beta   90.00
_cell.angle_gamma   90.00
#
_symmetry.space_group_name_H-M   'P 1'
#
loop_
_entity.id
_entity.type
_entity.pdbx_description
1 polymer ?
#
loop_
_entity_poly.entity_id
_entity_poly.type
_entity_poly.pdbx_seq_one_letter_code
_entity_poly.pdbx_strand_id
1 'polypeptide(L)'
;MVRKCLIIDNEDQTEEIEKLIRDAKNDGIELICEQFSVGDPEYIEVLTKGAIDIEKVISEYRRRFSGVVFHLVAFDYDFEDVKINGVELIRQLKANRIFRNTPKIVYSGLMDDILKTIIRDESRDNAVTRIKALVKNGVIDYLERDNRDIEIRNFFKTNIESTDLIIEEELKKFPDLIFEQNFINKNLVGKTFLEIAKHIEANDQIRNEFKKEIIQQTIAYLTTKI
;
A
#
# COMPACT_ATOMS: atom_id res chain seq x y z
N MET A 1 5.20 -8.33 16.51
CA MET A 1 5.42 -7.20 15.57
C MET A 1 4.06 -6.68 15.21
N VAL A 2 3.84 -5.39 15.41
CA VAL A 2 2.55 -4.75 15.13
C VAL A 2 2.34 -4.69 13.62
N ARG A 3 1.26 -5.25 13.11
CA ARG A 3 0.86 -5.15 11.71
C ARG A 3 0.05 -3.87 11.52
N LYS A 4 0.24 -3.16 10.40
CA LYS A 4 -0.49 -1.93 10.06
C LYS A 4 -1.26 -2.12 8.76
N CYS A 5 -2.55 -1.86 8.79
CA CYS A 5 -3.44 -1.89 7.62
C CYS A 5 -4.06 -0.52 7.40
N LEU A 6 -4.25 -0.13 6.15
CA LEU A 6 -5.04 1.06 5.79
C LEU A 6 -6.26 0.63 4.98
N ILE A 7 -7.44 1.08 5.36
CA ILE A 7 -8.67 0.92 4.60
C ILE A 7 -8.98 2.25 3.90
N ILE A 8 -9.23 2.20 2.60
CA ILE A 8 -9.62 3.34 1.78
C ILE A 8 -11.03 3.09 1.28
N ASP A 9 -11.98 3.85 1.82
CA ASP A 9 -13.43 3.70 1.62
C ASP A 9 -14.07 5.10 1.70
N ASN A 10 -15.20 5.32 1.05
CA ASN A 10 -15.98 6.56 1.16
C ASN A 10 -16.96 6.54 2.35
N GLU A 11 -17.35 5.36 2.83
CA GLU A 11 -18.23 5.19 3.98
C GLU A 11 -17.44 5.11 5.30
N ASP A 12 -18.03 5.51 6.43
CA ASP A 12 -17.43 5.27 7.75
C ASP A 12 -17.28 3.75 8.00
N GLN A 13 -16.06 3.32 8.33
CA GLN A 13 -15.71 1.92 8.58
C GLN A 13 -15.30 1.68 10.04
N THR A 14 -15.63 2.60 10.95
CA THR A 14 -15.16 2.55 12.35
C THR A 14 -15.55 1.25 13.04
N GLU A 15 -16.81 0.82 12.95
CA GLU A 15 -17.29 -0.40 13.64
C GLU A 15 -16.66 -1.67 13.06
N GLU A 16 -16.51 -1.74 11.73
CA GLU A 16 -15.88 -2.85 11.02
C GLU A 16 -14.39 -2.93 11.35
N ILE A 17 -13.68 -1.81 11.40
CA ILE A 17 -12.26 -1.75 11.77
C ILE A 17 -12.07 -2.24 13.21
N GLU A 18 -12.92 -1.80 14.14
CA GLU A 18 -12.84 -2.28 15.52
C GLU A 18 -13.07 -3.79 15.61
N LYS A 19 -14.04 -4.32 14.87
CA LYS A 19 -14.31 -5.76 14.80
C LYS A 19 -13.12 -6.52 14.20
N LEU A 20 -12.56 -6.03 13.10
CA LEU A 20 -11.38 -6.60 12.44
C LEU A 20 -10.19 -6.66 13.41
N ILE A 21 -9.91 -5.59 14.15
CA ILE A 21 -8.82 -5.54 15.14
C ILE A 21 -9.07 -6.56 16.27
N ARG A 22 -10.30 -6.64 16.80
CA ARG A 22 -10.67 -7.63 17.83
C ARG A 22 -10.48 -9.06 17.34
N ASP A 23 -10.96 -9.37 16.14
CA ASP A 23 -10.86 -10.71 15.56
C ASP A 23 -9.40 -11.07 15.23
N ALA A 24 -8.61 -10.11 14.71
CA ALA A 24 -7.19 -10.29 14.44
C ALA A 24 -6.42 -10.61 15.73
N LYS A 25 -6.77 -9.95 16.83
CA LYS A 25 -6.18 -10.25 18.15
C LYS A 25 -6.49 -11.67 18.62
N ASN A 26 -7.71 -12.16 18.40
CA ASN A 26 -8.09 -13.55 18.70
C ASN A 26 -7.29 -14.55 17.86
N ASP A 27 -6.92 -14.14 16.65
CA ASP A 27 -6.06 -14.86 15.72
C ASP A 27 -4.55 -14.76 16.05
N GLY A 28 -4.17 -14.09 17.14
CA GLY A 28 -2.78 -13.88 17.55
C GLY A 28 -2.05 -12.80 16.76
N ILE A 29 -2.78 -11.98 15.99
CA ILE A 29 -2.24 -10.88 15.20
C ILE A 29 -2.44 -9.57 15.97
N GLU A 30 -1.33 -8.89 16.28
CA GLU A 30 -1.36 -7.52 16.78
C GLU A 30 -1.57 -6.57 15.60
N LEU A 31 -2.80 -6.10 15.38
CA LEU A 31 -3.19 -5.27 14.23
C LEU A 31 -3.54 -3.84 14.67
N ILE A 32 -2.95 -2.86 13.99
CA ILE A 32 -3.44 -1.48 13.92
C ILE A 32 -4.04 -1.30 12.54
N CYS A 33 -5.25 -0.75 12.48
CA CYS A 33 -5.90 -0.45 11.22
C CYS A 33 -6.46 0.97 11.26
N GLU A 34 -6.24 1.73 10.20
CA GLU A 34 -6.70 3.11 10.05
C GLU A 34 -7.57 3.23 8.80
N GLN A 35 -8.46 4.23 8.79
CA GLN A 35 -9.25 4.60 7.61
C GLN A 35 -8.71 5.88 6.96
N PHE A 36 -8.76 5.91 5.63
CA PHE A 36 -8.63 7.11 4.82
C PHE A 36 -9.87 7.27 3.93
N SER A 37 -10.75 8.21 4.32
CA SER A 37 -12.12 8.35 3.82
C SER A 37 -12.23 8.97 2.41
N VAL A 38 -11.55 8.40 1.42
CA VAL A 38 -11.52 8.96 0.06
C VAL A 38 -12.89 8.81 -0.60
N GLY A 39 -13.47 9.93 -1.05
CA GLY A 39 -14.80 9.95 -1.67
C GLY A 39 -15.92 10.32 -0.70
N ASP A 40 -15.65 10.36 0.61
CA ASP A 40 -16.60 10.85 1.61
C ASP A 40 -16.99 12.32 1.30
N PRO A 41 -18.28 12.62 1.06
CA PRO A 41 -18.76 13.97 0.76
C PRO A 41 -18.44 15.01 1.84
N GLU A 42 -18.27 14.60 3.10
CA GLU A 42 -17.92 15.47 4.21
C GLU A 42 -16.41 15.74 4.29
N TYR A 43 -15.58 14.94 3.62
CA TYR A 43 -14.13 15.06 3.65
C TYR A 43 -13.57 15.95 2.54
N ILE A 44 -13.81 17.26 2.69
CA ILE A 44 -13.47 18.29 1.70
C ILE A 44 -11.98 18.38 1.33
N GLU A 45 -11.09 17.90 2.20
CA GLU A 45 -9.64 17.88 2.02
C GLU A 45 -9.20 17.02 0.85
N VAL A 46 -10.03 16.07 0.41
CA VAL A 46 -9.74 15.18 -0.73
C VAL A 46 -10.65 15.41 -1.94
N LEU A 47 -11.55 16.38 -1.85
CA LEU A 47 -12.57 16.65 -2.87
C LEU A 47 -12.42 18.02 -3.53
N THR A 48 -12.80 18.12 -4.81
CA THR A 48 -13.02 19.38 -5.51
C THR A 48 -14.38 19.36 -6.18
N LYS A 49 -15.26 20.27 -5.78
CA LYS A 49 -16.66 20.35 -6.26
C LYS A 49 -17.44 19.03 -6.09
N GLY A 50 -17.20 18.32 -4.99
CA GLY A 50 -17.87 17.07 -4.65
C GLY A 50 -17.36 15.84 -5.42
N ALA A 51 -16.28 15.97 -6.21
CA ALA A 51 -15.62 14.85 -6.87
C ALA A 51 -14.22 14.64 -6.30
N ILE A 52 -13.71 13.41 -6.40
CA ILE A 52 -12.38 13.05 -5.90
C ILE A 52 -11.32 13.87 -6.66
N ASP A 53 -10.46 14.55 -5.91
CA ASP A 53 -9.33 15.30 -6.43
C ASP A 53 -8.02 14.59 -6.08
N ILE A 54 -7.38 13.99 -7.08
CA ILE A 54 -6.17 13.18 -6.89
C ILE A 54 -5.02 13.97 -6.26
N GLU A 55 -4.82 15.24 -6.62
CA GLU A 55 -3.73 16.06 -6.06
C GLU A 55 -3.95 16.31 -4.57
N LYS A 56 -5.21 16.55 -4.20
CA LYS A 56 -5.63 16.68 -2.82
C LYS A 56 -5.50 15.38 -2.04
N VAL A 57 -5.96 14.26 -2.58
CA VAL A 57 -5.78 12.92 -1.98
C VAL A 57 -4.30 12.64 -1.68
N ILE A 58 -3.40 12.90 -2.64
CA ILE A 58 -1.96 12.70 -2.48
C ILE A 58 -1.39 13.60 -1.38
N SER A 59 -1.77 14.87 -1.38
CA SER A 59 -1.30 15.86 -0.39
C SER A 59 -1.74 15.46 1.01
N GLU A 60 -2.99 15.07 1.16
CA GLU A 60 -3.59 14.68 2.42
C GLU A 60 -3.02 13.36 2.94
N TYR A 61 -2.83 12.36 2.07
CA TYR A 61 -2.13 11.12 2.43
C TYR A 61 -0.74 11.41 2.98
N ARG A 62 0.06 12.25 2.28
CA ARG A 62 1.43 12.59 2.70
C ARG A 62 1.45 13.38 4.01
N ARG A 63 0.41 14.17 4.28
CA ARG A 63 0.26 14.93 5.52
C ARG A 63 -0.05 14.02 6.70
N ARG A 64 -1.03 13.12 6.56
CA ARG A 64 -1.51 12.24 7.64
C ARG A 64 -0.59 11.05 7.92
N PHE A 65 -0.08 10.43 6.86
CA PHE A 65 0.60 9.13 6.95
C PHE A 65 2.10 9.22 6.62
N SER A 66 2.68 10.42 6.72
CA SER A 66 4.13 10.61 6.54
C SER A 66 4.90 9.74 7.53
N GLY A 67 5.89 8.98 7.03
CA GLY A 67 6.72 8.11 7.87
C GLY A 67 6.03 6.82 8.34
N VAL A 68 4.76 6.61 8.01
CA VAL A 68 4.06 5.36 8.30
C VAL A 68 4.35 4.35 7.17
N VAL A 69 4.59 3.09 7.55
CA VAL A 69 4.62 1.95 6.64
C VAL A 69 3.38 1.13 6.91
N PHE A 70 2.55 0.96 5.87
CA PHE A 70 1.45 0.01 5.90
C PHE A 70 1.91 -1.30 5.30
N HIS A 71 1.51 -2.41 5.92
CA HIS A 71 1.83 -3.77 5.49
C HIS A 71 0.77 -4.32 4.52
N LEU A 72 -0.43 -3.72 4.53
CA LEU A 72 -1.54 -3.99 3.61
C LEU A 72 -2.37 -2.73 3.43
N VAL A 73 -2.90 -2.53 2.21
CA VAL A 73 -3.92 -1.50 1.96
C VAL A 73 -5.13 -2.13 1.28
N ALA A 74 -6.31 -1.95 1.84
CA ALA A 74 -7.57 -2.39 1.27
C ALA A 74 -8.30 -1.19 0.66
N PHE A 75 -8.78 -1.34 -0.56
CA PHE A 75 -9.52 -0.31 -1.29
C PHE A 75 -10.94 -0.80 -1.56
N ASP A 76 -11.93 0.00 -1.22
CA ASP A 76 -13.22 -0.16 -1.84
C ASP A 76 -13.13 0.11 -3.35
N TYR A 77 -13.92 -0.61 -4.13
CA TYR A 77 -13.96 -0.44 -5.58
C TYR A 77 -14.75 0.81 -5.98
N ASP A 78 -15.86 1.11 -5.31
CA ASP A 78 -16.86 2.07 -5.76
C ASP A 78 -17.02 3.24 -4.78
N PHE A 79 -16.26 4.30 -5.00
CA PHE A 79 -16.35 5.53 -4.22
C PHE A 79 -17.51 6.45 -4.63
N GLU A 80 -18.50 5.95 -5.39
CA GLU A 80 -19.60 6.73 -5.96
C GLU A 80 -19.16 7.91 -6.86
N ASP A 81 -17.90 7.91 -7.32
CA ASP A 81 -17.35 8.90 -8.24
C ASP A 81 -17.38 8.38 -9.68
N VAL A 82 -17.93 9.20 -10.59
CA VAL A 82 -18.11 8.85 -12.01
C VAL A 82 -16.78 8.58 -12.74
N LYS A 83 -15.66 9.12 -12.25
CA LYS A 83 -14.36 9.09 -12.91
C LYS A 83 -13.34 8.22 -12.19
N ILE A 84 -13.39 8.15 -10.86
CA ILE A 84 -12.34 7.54 -10.04
C ILE A 84 -12.94 6.40 -9.21
N ASN A 85 -12.65 5.17 -9.63
CA ASN A 85 -12.90 3.96 -8.84
C ASN A 85 -11.63 3.52 -8.08
N GLY A 86 -11.74 2.50 -7.23
CA GLY A 86 -10.63 1.93 -6.45
C GLY A 86 -9.39 1.59 -7.28
N VAL A 87 -9.59 1.02 -8.46
CA VAL A 87 -8.49 0.59 -9.35
C VAL A 87 -7.78 1.79 -9.95
N GLU A 88 -8.52 2.81 -10.38
CA GLU A 88 -7.96 4.05 -10.88
C GLU A 88 -7.22 4.82 -9.78
N LEU A 89 -7.78 4.87 -8.58
CA LEU A 89 -7.12 5.47 -7.43
C LEU A 89 -5.78 4.78 -7.11
N ILE A 90 -5.76 3.45 -7.08
CA ILE A 90 -4.52 2.66 -6.93
C ILE A 90 -3.48 3.06 -7.99
N ARG A 91 -3.91 3.17 -9.25
CA ARG A 91 -3.02 3.53 -10.36
C ARG A 91 -2.42 4.92 -10.15
N GLN A 92 -3.23 5.90 -9.74
CA GLN A 92 -2.81 7.28 -9.49
C GLN A 92 -1.85 7.38 -8.29
N LEU A 93 -2.17 6.71 -7.18
CA LEU A 93 -1.31 6.67 -6.00
C LEU A 93 0.04 6.02 -6.32
N LYS A 94 0.03 4.90 -7.05
CA LYS A 94 1.25 4.21 -7.47
C LYS A 94 2.11 5.06 -8.41
N ALA A 95 1.50 5.77 -9.36
CA ALA A 95 2.20 6.73 -10.23
C ALA A 95 2.89 7.84 -9.41
N ASN A 96 2.32 8.17 -8.26
CA ASN A 96 2.84 9.15 -7.29
C ASN A 96 3.70 8.53 -6.18
N ARG A 97 4.16 7.29 -6.38
CA ARG A 97 5.06 6.54 -5.49
C ARG A 97 4.46 6.21 -4.13
N ILE A 98 3.13 6.25 -4.00
CA ILE A 98 2.41 5.84 -2.81
C ILE A 98 2.07 4.34 -2.94
N PHE A 99 2.27 3.59 -1.86
CA PHE A 99 2.04 2.13 -1.76
C PHE A 99 2.75 1.29 -2.82
N ARG A 100 3.86 1.74 -3.40
CA ARG A 100 4.50 1.03 -4.53
C ARG A 100 4.80 -0.44 -4.21
N ASN A 101 5.31 -0.69 -3.00
CA ASN A 101 5.76 -2.00 -2.53
C ASN A 101 4.77 -2.67 -1.56
N THR A 102 3.71 -1.94 -1.15
CA THR A 102 2.69 -2.45 -0.24
C THR A 102 1.68 -3.31 -1.00
N PRO A 103 1.40 -4.55 -0.55
CA PRO A 103 0.30 -5.36 -1.06
C PRO A 103 -1.04 -4.65 -0.97
N LYS A 104 -1.91 -4.87 -1.95
CA LYS A 104 -3.22 -4.20 -2.04
C LYS A 104 -4.33 -5.21 -2.26
N ILE A 105 -5.45 -5.03 -1.59
CA ILE A 105 -6.68 -5.78 -1.87
C ILE A 105 -7.73 -4.79 -2.36
N VAL A 106 -8.55 -5.20 -3.31
CA VAL A 106 -9.74 -4.45 -3.71
C VAL A 106 -10.96 -5.25 -3.30
N TYR A 107 -11.90 -4.62 -2.61
CA TYR A 107 -13.18 -5.23 -2.26
C TYR A 107 -14.34 -4.46 -2.88
N SER A 108 -15.46 -5.12 -3.10
CA SER A 108 -16.70 -4.49 -3.58
C SER A 108 -17.89 -5.32 -3.13
N GLY A 109 -19.05 -4.68 -2.92
CA GLY A 109 -20.31 -5.42 -2.78
C GLY A 109 -20.88 -5.93 -4.10
N LEU A 110 -20.27 -5.57 -5.24
CA LEU A 110 -20.77 -5.84 -6.59
C LEU A 110 -19.65 -6.40 -7.51
N MET A 111 -18.65 -7.10 -6.96
CA MET A 111 -17.48 -7.54 -7.73
C MET A 111 -17.88 -8.43 -8.92
N ASP A 112 -18.74 -9.41 -8.66
CA ASP A 112 -19.29 -10.30 -9.68
C ASP A 112 -19.99 -9.54 -10.81
N ASP A 113 -20.74 -8.49 -10.48
CA ASP A 113 -21.50 -7.71 -11.47
C ASP A 113 -20.61 -6.74 -12.25
N ILE A 114 -19.56 -6.20 -11.62
CA ILE A 114 -18.50 -5.46 -12.30
C ILE A 114 -17.83 -6.35 -13.36
N LEU A 115 -17.46 -7.57 -12.99
CA LEU A 115 -16.84 -8.52 -13.92
C LEU A 115 -17.78 -8.92 -15.06
N LYS A 116 -19.04 -9.24 -14.75
CA LYS A 116 -20.06 -9.53 -15.79
C LYS A 116 -20.27 -8.35 -16.72
N THR A 117 -20.28 -7.12 -16.22
CA THR A 117 -20.44 -5.91 -17.03
C THR A 117 -19.25 -5.72 -17.97
N ILE A 118 -18.02 -5.92 -17.48
CA ILE A 118 -16.81 -5.87 -18.32
C ILE A 118 -16.85 -6.95 -19.41
N ILE A 119 -17.32 -8.16 -19.09
CA ILE A 119 -17.43 -9.27 -20.04
C ILE A 119 -18.52 -9.02 -21.10
N ARG A 120 -19.62 -8.37 -20.72
CA ARG A 120 -20.74 -8.04 -21.61
C ARG A 120 -20.47 -6.85 -22.54
N ASP A 121 -19.47 -6.03 -22.23
CA ASP A 121 -19.04 -4.88 -23.04
C ASP A 121 -18.61 -5.35 -24.44
N GLU A 122 -19.18 -4.75 -25.49
CA GLU A 122 -19.43 -5.37 -26.81
C GLU A 122 -18.18 -5.71 -27.63
N SER A 123 -16.98 -5.25 -27.23
CA SER A 123 -15.73 -5.64 -27.87
C SER A 123 -14.84 -6.45 -26.93
N ARG A 124 -14.49 -7.66 -27.39
CA ARG A 124 -13.58 -8.59 -26.70
C ARG A 124 -12.26 -7.91 -26.31
N ASP A 125 -11.76 -6.98 -27.12
CA ASP A 125 -10.50 -6.26 -26.86
C ASP A 125 -10.62 -5.22 -25.72
N ASN A 126 -11.76 -4.54 -25.60
CA ASN A 126 -12.00 -3.61 -24.49
C ASN A 126 -12.15 -4.37 -23.16
N ALA A 127 -12.93 -5.46 -23.17
CA ALA A 127 -13.09 -6.33 -22.01
C ALA A 127 -11.74 -6.88 -21.51
N VAL A 128 -10.90 -7.38 -22.43
CA VAL A 128 -9.55 -7.87 -22.12
C VAL A 128 -8.66 -6.76 -21.55
N THR A 129 -8.73 -5.54 -22.11
CA THR A 129 -7.97 -4.40 -21.60
C THR A 129 -8.37 -4.04 -20.18
N ARG A 130 -9.67 -3.99 -19.89
CA ARG A 130 -10.23 -3.69 -18.57
C ARG A 130 -9.87 -4.77 -17.54
N ILE A 131 -10.01 -6.05 -17.88
CA ILE A 131 -9.59 -7.16 -17.02
C ILE A 131 -8.08 -7.10 -16.74
N LYS A 132 -7.25 -6.83 -17.76
CA LYS A 132 -5.80 -6.66 -17.56
C LYS A 132 -5.46 -5.48 -16.66
N ALA A 133 -6.28 -4.42 -16.64
CA ALA A 133 -6.08 -3.29 -15.74
C ALA A 133 -6.34 -3.67 -14.28
N LEU A 134 -7.27 -4.61 -14.01
CA LEU A 134 -7.50 -5.19 -12.68
C LEU A 134 -6.30 -6.04 -12.24
N VAL A 135 -5.79 -6.91 -13.11
CA VAL A 135 -4.67 -7.80 -12.74
C VAL A 135 -3.34 -7.02 -12.57
N LYS A 136 -3.22 -5.85 -13.20
CA LYS A 136 -2.06 -4.97 -13.05
C LYS A 136 -2.21 -4.13 -11.77
N ASN A 137 -1.08 -3.69 -11.22
CA ASN A 137 -0.93 -2.78 -10.05
C ASN A 137 -0.53 -3.39 -8.70
N GLY A 138 -0.25 -4.70 -8.65
CA GLY A 138 0.15 -5.35 -7.39
C GLY A 138 -1.00 -5.48 -6.40
N VAL A 139 -2.21 -5.57 -6.95
CA VAL A 139 -3.39 -6.05 -6.24
C VAL A 139 -3.24 -7.56 -6.09
N ILE A 140 -3.28 -8.03 -4.85
CA ILE A 140 -3.13 -9.43 -4.50
C ILE A 140 -4.45 -10.18 -4.56
N ASP A 141 -5.58 -9.49 -4.37
CA ASP A 141 -6.90 -10.10 -4.43
C ASP A 141 -8.04 -9.10 -4.74
N TYR A 142 -9.10 -9.63 -5.32
CA TYR A 142 -10.37 -8.96 -5.62
C TYR A 142 -11.50 -9.68 -4.91
N LEU A 143 -12.11 -9.03 -3.92
CA LEU A 143 -12.99 -9.67 -2.95
C LEU A 143 -14.41 -9.12 -3.00
N GLU A 144 -15.35 -9.96 -2.58
CA GLU A 144 -16.64 -9.48 -2.07
C GLU A 144 -16.43 -8.77 -0.72
N ARG A 145 -17.18 -7.69 -0.47
CA ARG A 145 -17.04 -6.85 0.74
C ARG A 145 -17.14 -7.66 2.04
N ASP A 146 -18.05 -8.63 2.10
CA ASP A 146 -18.25 -9.50 3.27
C ASP A 146 -17.03 -10.37 3.62
N ASN A 147 -16.16 -10.63 2.64
CA ASN A 147 -14.95 -11.45 2.83
C ASN A 147 -13.71 -10.61 3.18
N ARG A 148 -13.78 -9.28 3.08
CA ARG A 148 -12.62 -8.37 3.27
C ARG A 148 -11.87 -8.67 4.57
N ASP A 149 -12.58 -8.69 5.69
CA ASP A 149 -11.95 -8.81 7.01
C ASP A 149 -11.29 -10.18 7.20
N ILE A 150 -11.93 -11.24 6.73
CA ILE A 150 -11.41 -12.61 6.78
C ILE A 150 -10.10 -12.67 5.98
N GLU A 151 -10.09 -12.11 4.77
CA GLU A 151 -8.92 -12.16 3.91
C GLU A 151 -7.78 -11.25 4.40
N ILE A 152 -8.07 -10.10 5.01
CA ILE A 152 -7.05 -9.29 5.69
C ILE A 152 -6.36 -10.12 6.80
N ARG A 153 -7.13 -10.84 7.62
CA ARG A 153 -6.55 -11.70 8.67
C ARG A 153 -5.77 -12.87 8.08
N ASN A 154 -6.30 -13.54 7.06
CA ASN A 154 -5.62 -14.63 6.37
C ASN A 154 -4.30 -14.17 5.75
N PHE A 155 -4.29 -12.98 5.13
CA PHE A 155 -3.09 -12.34 4.61
C PHE A 155 -2.01 -12.25 5.69
N PHE A 156 -2.34 -11.71 6.87
CA PHE A 156 -1.35 -11.56 7.95
C PHE A 156 -0.94 -12.88 8.63
N LYS A 157 -1.77 -13.92 8.57
CA LYS A 157 -1.40 -15.28 9.04
C LYS A 157 -0.42 -15.99 8.11
N THR A 158 -0.56 -15.78 6.81
CA THR A 158 0.07 -16.63 5.79
C THR A 158 1.21 -15.94 5.04
N ASN A 159 1.20 -14.62 4.90
CA ASN A 159 2.22 -13.93 4.12
C ASN A 159 3.46 -13.60 4.93
N ILE A 160 4.60 -13.91 4.31
CA ILE A 160 5.91 -13.42 4.69
C ILE A 160 6.03 -12.00 4.14
N GLU A 161 6.32 -11.04 5.02
CA GLU A 161 6.55 -9.66 4.60
C GLU A 161 7.67 -9.57 3.57
N SER A 162 7.47 -8.69 2.58
CA SER A 162 8.51 -8.46 1.58
C SER A 162 9.74 -7.82 2.24
N THR A 163 10.93 -8.21 1.80
CA THR A 163 12.18 -7.61 2.27
C THR A 163 12.21 -6.09 2.03
N ASP A 164 11.54 -5.62 0.97
CA ASP A 164 11.40 -4.19 0.66
C ASP A 164 10.65 -3.46 1.79
N LEU A 165 9.50 -4.00 2.23
CA LEU A 165 8.72 -3.43 3.34
C LEU A 165 9.50 -3.46 4.66
N ILE A 166 10.19 -4.57 4.96
CA ILE A 166 11.00 -4.70 6.19
C ILE A 166 12.08 -3.61 6.23
N ILE A 167 12.79 -3.42 5.11
CA ILE A 167 13.83 -2.38 5.02
C ILE A 167 13.25 -0.98 5.18
N GLU A 168 12.12 -0.68 4.51
CA GLU A 168 11.45 0.62 4.63
C GLU A 168 11.01 0.89 6.08
N GLU A 169 10.48 -0.11 6.77
CA GLU A 169 10.06 0.01 8.17
C GLU A 169 11.26 0.28 9.09
N GLU A 170 12.35 -0.48 8.94
CA GLU A 170 13.57 -0.29 9.75
C GLU A 170 14.21 1.09 9.54
N LEU A 171 14.27 1.58 8.30
CA LEU A 171 14.78 2.93 8.02
C LEU A 171 13.90 4.01 8.66
N LYS A 172 12.57 3.87 8.57
CA LYS A 172 11.62 4.86 9.12
C LYS A 172 11.51 4.83 10.64
N LYS A 173 11.93 3.76 11.31
CA LYS A 173 12.04 3.71 12.79
C LYS A 173 13.07 4.71 13.34
N PHE A 174 14.11 5.00 12.57
CA PHE A 174 15.20 5.89 12.98
C PHE A 174 15.48 6.98 11.93
N PRO A 175 14.49 7.84 11.64
CA PRO A 175 14.49 8.67 10.43
C PRO A 175 15.66 9.65 10.34
N ASP A 176 16.21 10.08 11.48
CA ASP A 176 17.25 11.10 11.58
C ASP A 176 18.68 10.52 11.59
N LEU A 177 18.84 9.20 11.68
CA LEU A 177 20.16 8.58 11.59
C LEU A 177 20.72 8.73 10.19
N ILE A 178 22.04 8.87 10.09
CA ILE A 178 22.75 9.12 8.83
C ILE A 178 23.62 7.91 8.50
N PHE A 179 23.64 7.49 7.23
CA PHE A 179 24.61 6.50 6.78
C PHE A 179 26.02 7.12 6.78
N GLU A 180 26.89 6.60 7.67
CA GLU A 180 28.29 7.00 7.76
C GLU A 180 29.06 6.73 6.45
N GLN A 181 30.24 7.33 6.32
CA GLN A 181 31.09 7.27 5.12
C GLN A 181 31.54 5.86 4.69
N ASN A 182 31.26 4.83 5.51
CA ASN A 182 31.61 3.45 5.24
C ASN A 182 30.64 2.73 4.30
N PHE A 183 29.53 3.36 3.91
CA PHE A 183 28.63 2.78 2.91
C PHE A 183 29.19 2.91 1.49
N ILE A 184 29.21 1.81 0.75
CA ILE A 184 29.87 1.73 -0.57
C ILE A 184 29.16 2.62 -1.60
N ASN A 185 27.82 2.72 -1.55
CA ASN A 185 27.07 3.64 -2.40
C ASN A 185 27.27 5.10 -2.00
N LYS A 186 28.16 5.79 -2.72
CA LYS A 186 28.41 7.23 -2.52
C LYS A 186 27.16 8.11 -2.71
N ASN A 187 26.13 7.64 -3.44
CA ASN A 187 24.88 8.39 -3.60
C ASN A 187 24.01 8.40 -2.34
N LEU A 188 24.29 7.50 -1.38
CA LEU A 188 23.53 7.35 -0.14
C LEU A 188 24.30 7.83 1.10
N VAL A 189 25.62 8.04 0.98
CA VAL A 189 26.46 8.58 2.06
C VAL A 189 25.99 9.97 2.47
N GLY A 190 25.89 10.20 3.78
CA GLY A 190 25.49 11.49 4.34
C GLY A 190 23.98 11.78 4.27
N LYS A 191 23.19 10.87 3.70
CA LYS A 191 21.72 10.95 3.74
C LYS A 191 21.19 10.37 5.04
N THR A 192 20.10 10.96 5.51
CA THR A 192 19.29 10.43 6.59
C THR A 192 18.57 9.15 6.18
N PHE A 193 18.20 8.30 7.13
CA PHE A 193 17.46 7.07 6.86
C PHE A 193 16.12 7.37 6.18
N LEU A 194 15.46 8.47 6.56
CA LEU A 194 14.23 8.90 5.91
C LEU A 194 14.44 9.28 4.43
N GLU A 195 15.53 9.97 4.10
CA GLU A 195 15.86 10.26 2.71
C GLU A 195 16.15 8.99 1.92
N ILE A 196 16.87 8.03 2.51
CA ILE A 196 17.17 6.75 1.88
C ILE A 196 15.88 5.96 1.63
N ALA A 197 14.98 5.90 2.63
CA ALA A 197 13.66 5.28 2.48
C ALA A 197 12.90 5.89 1.29
N LYS A 198 12.86 7.22 1.19
CA LYS A 198 12.25 7.93 0.04
C LYS A 198 12.93 7.60 -1.29
N HIS A 199 14.25 7.42 -1.31
CA HIS A 199 14.99 7.07 -2.52
C HIS A 199 14.67 5.64 -3.00
N ILE A 200 14.62 4.66 -2.10
CA ILE A 200 14.33 3.26 -2.45
C ILE A 200 12.86 3.03 -2.81
N GLU A 201 11.93 3.79 -2.22
CA GLU A 201 10.52 3.84 -2.63
C GLU A 201 10.38 4.41 -4.06
N ALA A 202 11.16 5.44 -4.36
CA ALA A 202 11.08 6.15 -5.63
C ALA A 202 11.75 5.42 -6.81
N ASN A 203 12.77 4.60 -6.58
CA ASN A 203 13.59 4.05 -7.66
C ASN A 203 13.95 2.56 -7.41
N ASP A 204 13.48 1.68 -8.30
CA ASP A 204 13.72 0.23 -8.24
C ASP A 204 15.20 -0.14 -8.37
N GLN A 205 15.95 0.58 -9.20
CA GLN A 205 17.38 0.33 -9.36
C GLN A 205 18.12 0.65 -8.05
N ILE A 206 17.88 1.83 -7.48
CA ILE A 206 18.50 2.23 -6.20
C ILE A 206 18.10 1.26 -5.09
N ARG A 207 16.83 0.82 -5.04
CA ARG A 207 16.36 -0.17 -4.06
C ARG A 207 17.10 -1.50 -4.18
N ASN A 208 17.28 -2.01 -5.40
CA ASN A 208 17.97 -3.27 -5.62
C ASN A 208 19.47 -3.18 -5.33
N GLU A 209 20.12 -2.06 -5.70
CA GLU A 209 21.50 -1.77 -5.33
C GLU A 209 21.66 -1.73 -3.80
N PHE A 210 20.80 -0.98 -3.12
CA PHE A 210 20.79 -0.86 -1.66
C PHE A 210 20.65 -2.22 -0.96
N LYS A 211 19.69 -3.04 -1.39
CA LYS A 211 19.50 -4.41 -0.86
C LYS A 211 20.75 -5.25 -1.02
N LYS A 212 21.33 -5.26 -2.22
CA LYS A 212 22.54 -6.02 -2.52
C LYS A 212 23.69 -5.59 -1.62
N GLU A 213 23.85 -4.29 -1.42
CA GLU A 213 24.91 -3.74 -0.58
C GLU A 213 24.73 -4.07 0.91
N ILE A 214 23.52 -3.92 1.46
CA ILE A 214 23.25 -4.33 2.86
C ILE A 214 23.56 -5.82 3.05
N ILE A 215 23.13 -6.68 2.12
CA ILE A 215 23.40 -8.12 2.19
C ILE A 215 24.91 -8.38 2.15
N GLN A 216 25.64 -7.73 1.24
CA GLN A 216 27.09 -7.89 1.13
C GLN A 216 27.84 -7.43 2.39
N GLN A 217 27.47 -6.28 2.94
CA GLN A 217 28.06 -5.76 4.18
C GLN A 217 27.73 -6.67 5.37
N THR A 218 26.51 -7.20 5.44
CA THR A 218 26.10 -8.15 6.48
C THR A 218 26.91 -9.43 6.39
N ILE A 219 27.06 -10.02 5.20
CA ILE A 219 27.90 -11.21 4.98
C ILE A 219 29.35 -10.94 5.36
N ALA A 220 29.92 -9.80 4.94
CA ALA A 220 31.29 -9.42 5.27
C ALA A 220 31.49 -9.27 6.80
N TYR A 221 30.52 -8.69 7.50
CA TYR A 221 30.55 -8.55 8.96
C TYR A 221 30.46 -9.90 9.68
N LEU A 222 29.64 -10.83 9.16
CA LEU A 222 29.42 -12.15 9.75
C LEU A 222 30.50 -13.19 9.42
N THR A 223 31.45 -12.86 8.55
CA THR A 223 32.46 -13.82 8.08
C THR A 223 33.86 -13.43 8.54
N THR A 224 34.66 -14.43 8.92
CA THR A 224 36.09 -14.26 9.17
C THR A 224 36.86 -15.15 8.20
N LYS A 225 38.09 -14.75 7.86
CA LYS A 225 38.99 -15.60 7.09
C LYS A 225 39.52 -16.70 8.00
N ILE A 226 39.54 -17.95 7.50
CA ILE A 226 40.21 -19.09 8.14
C ILE A 226 41.70 -18.99 7.85
#